data_AF-A0A0P9D513-F1
#
_entry.id   AF-A0A0P9D513-F1
#
_cell.length_a   1.000
_cell.length_b   1.000
_cell.length_c   1.000
_cell.angle_alpha   90.00
_cell.angle_beta   90.00
_cell.angle_gamma   90.00
#
_symmetry.space_group_name_H-M   'P 1'
#
loop_
_entity.id
_entity.type
_entity.pdbx_description
1 polymer ?
#
loop_
_entity_poly.entity_id
_entity_poly.type
_entity_poly.pdbx_seq_one_letter_code
_entity_poly.pdbx_strand_id
1 'polypeptide(L)'
;MAISSPLSPGAVAQEKRQTKGKAMKHIRHLIHWGAAGALVLLVLAAPSAQAGPEVAEPFRDYYAQHEGIRVLGYPISDLREAGGYAAQYFEKGRIEDHRRDTADPGWAFMFGRLTDELIARGAGSAVSGTNVTYGTLATAADPSRRLAAPAGFAGGTAGVRAGEFIPYDAFLRPAPGYVVPLHFWSYMQRTDLFPGGWLHDIGLPMTDAFQTTVVKNGELRTIGMQAFERTILTYDPRNPGDWQVERGNIGTDALQAQPVPVPAGPIVLPQSGERVPLPL
;
A
#
# COMPACT_ATOMS: atom_id res chain seq x y z
N MET A 1 28.22 57.45 35.56
CA MET A 1 26.87 57.69 36.12
C MET A 1 26.42 56.37 36.72
N ALA A 2 26.97 55.97 37.87
CA ALA A 2 26.55 56.33 39.23
C ALA A 2 25.14 55.79 39.52
N ILE A 3 24.84 54.97 40.53
CA ILE A 3 25.49 54.30 41.69
C ILE A 3 24.30 53.50 42.30
N SER A 4 24.35 52.26 42.81
CA SER A 4 25.11 51.76 43.95
C SER A 4 24.93 50.23 44.08
N SER A 5 26.05 49.51 44.23
CA SER A 5 26.15 48.21 44.92
C SER A 5 26.10 48.45 46.48
N PRO A 6 26.28 47.50 47.44
CA PRO A 6 27.28 46.43 47.38
C PRO A 6 27.11 45.15 48.27
N LEU A 7 28.15 44.29 48.17
CA LEU A 7 28.74 43.37 49.17
C LEU A 7 28.31 41.86 49.24
N SER A 8 29.24 41.04 48.70
CA SER A 8 29.71 39.69 49.10
C SER A 8 30.27 39.66 50.56
N PRO A 9 30.79 38.56 51.21
CA PRO A 9 31.72 37.52 50.65
C PRO A 9 31.81 36.11 51.33
N GLY A 10 32.61 35.20 50.72
CA GLY A 10 33.46 34.17 51.38
C GLY A 10 32.78 32.83 51.75
N ALA A 11 33.41 31.63 51.79
CA ALA A 11 34.80 31.15 51.68
C ALA A 11 34.75 29.60 51.43
N VAL A 12 35.57 29.01 50.55
CA VAL A 12 36.79 28.19 50.81
C VAL A 12 36.71 27.19 51.99
N ALA A 13 36.85 25.88 51.74
CA ALA A 13 37.91 25.00 52.28
C ALA A 13 37.62 23.49 52.13
N GLN A 14 38.66 22.74 51.75
CA GLN A 14 38.80 21.29 51.87
C GLN A 14 39.19 20.89 53.31
N GLU A 15 38.84 19.68 53.76
CA GLU A 15 39.72 18.70 54.45
C GLU A 15 38.93 17.38 54.68
N LYS A 16 39.27 16.20 54.12
CA LYS A 16 40.34 15.21 54.39
C LYS A 16 40.22 14.44 55.72
N ARG A 17 40.23 13.09 55.60
CA ARG A 17 40.74 12.00 56.48
C ARG A 17 39.67 10.94 56.78
N GLN A 18 39.78 9.69 56.30
CA GLN A 18 40.74 8.58 56.54
C GLN A 18 40.36 7.62 57.69
N THR A 19 40.20 6.35 57.27
CA THR A 19 40.75 5.10 57.85
C THR A 19 40.06 4.37 59.00
N LYS A 20 39.83 3.06 58.76
CA LYS A 20 40.22 1.84 59.53
C LYS A 20 39.21 0.72 59.17
N GLY A 21 39.52 -0.53 58.80
CA GLY A 21 40.72 -1.36 58.87
C GLY A 21 40.52 -2.55 59.83
N LYS A 22 40.28 -3.78 59.31
CA LYS A 22 40.59 -5.15 59.85
C LYS A 22 39.55 -6.18 59.33
N ALA A 23 39.88 -7.24 58.57
CA ALA A 23 40.77 -8.40 58.76
C ALA A 23 40.05 -9.69 59.24
N MET A 24 39.66 -10.53 58.26
CA MET A 24 40.07 -11.94 58.01
C MET A 24 39.86 -13.07 59.04
N LYS A 25 39.57 -14.27 58.48
CA LYS A 25 39.65 -15.68 58.97
C LYS A 25 38.28 -16.35 59.20
N HIS A 26 37.99 -17.60 58.78
CA HIS A 26 38.81 -18.72 58.30
C HIS A 26 37.91 -19.89 57.77
N ILE A 27 38.33 -20.64 56.73
CA ILE A 27 38.53 -22.13 56.64
C ILE A 27 37.31 -23.06 56.97
N ARG A 28 36.93 -24.17 56.33
CA ARG A 28 37.38 -25.19 55.32
C ARG A 28 36.11 -25.97 54.92
N HIS A 29 35.97 -26.57 53.73
CA HIS A 29 36.38 -27.95 53.46
C HIS A 29 36.33 -28.27 51.96
N LEU A 30 37.28 -29.13 51.57
CA LEU A 30 37.58 -29.65 50.24
C LEU A 30 37.09 -31.10 50.16
N ILE A 31 36.25 -31.48 49.20
CA ILE A 31 36.18 -32.84 48.64
C ILE A 31 35.85 -32.73 47.13
N HIS A 32 36.79 -33.19 46.30
CA HIS A 32 36.69 -33.38 44.85
C HIS A 32 35.96 -34.68 44.53
N TRP A 33 35.07 -34.72 43.54
CA TRP A 33 34.86 -35.86 42.64
C TRP A 33 34.51 -35.34 41.24
N GLY A 34 35.21 -35.83 40.21
CA GLY A 34 35.06 -35.38 38.84
C GLY A 34 33.75 -35.84 38.20
N ALA A 35 33.21 -35.01 37.32
CA ALA A 35 32.28 -35.41 36.29
C ALA A 35 32.58 -34.59 35.04
N ALA A 36 32.91 -35.28 33.95
CA ALA A 36 33.06 -34.70 32.62
C ALA A 36 31.73 -34.04 32.23
N GLY A 37 31.69 -32.72 32.24
CA GLY A 37 30.56 -31.96 31.69
C GLY A 37 30.68 -31.95 30.17
N ALA A 38 29.91 -32.82 29.50
CA ALA A 38 29.67 -32.69 28.07
C ALA A 38 29.03 -31.32 27.81
N LEU A 39 29.77 -30.44 27.14
CA LEU A 39 29.23 -29.17 26.65
C LEU A 39 28.29 -29.50 25.48
N VAL A 40 27.02 -29.72 25.78
CA VAL A 40 25.98 -29.76 24.75
C VAL A 40 25.80 -28.33 24.27
N LEU A 41 26.47 -27.98 23.17
CA LEU A 41 26.11 -26.82 22.36
C LEU A 41 24.73 -27.08 21.78
N LEU A 42 23.69 -26.64 22.49
CA LEU A 42 22.40 -26.41 21.87
C LEU A 42 22.59 -25.27 20.88
N VAL A 43 22.87 -25.61 19.62
CA VAL A 43 22.55 -24.72 18.51
C VAL A 43 21.02 -24.68 18.50
N LEU A 44 20.44 -23.70 19.21
CA LEU A 44 19.11 -23.23 18.87
C LEU A 44 19.26 -22.72 17.45
N ALA A 45 18.89 -23.54 16.47
CA ALA A 45 18.54 -23.04 15.16
C ALA A 45 17.45 -22.01 15.44
N ALA A 46 17.81 -20.72 15.39
CA ALA A 46 16.82 -19.68 15.30
C ALA A 46 15.87 -20.13 14.18
N PRO A 47 14.54 -20.11 14.38
CA PRO A 47 13.66 -20.32 13.25
C PRO A 47 14.15 -19.34 12.19
N SER A 48 14.60 -19.86 11.05
CA SER A 48 14.90 -19.03 9.90
C SER A 48 13.64 -18.22 9.69
N ALA A 49 13.69 -16.94 10.06
CA ALA A 49 12.62 -16.01 9.76
C ALA A 49 12.35 -16.25 8.28
N GLN A 50 11.16 -16.75 7.95
CA GLN A 50 10.80 -16.97 6.57
C GLN A 50 10.96 -15.58 5.95
N ALA A 51 12.05 -15.37 5.22
CA ALA A 51 12.21 -14.16 4.45
C ALA A 51 10.96 -14.11 3.59
N GLY A 52 10.21 -13.01 3.67
CA GLY A 52 9.07 -12.82 2.78
C GLY A 52 9.51 -13.08 1.34
N PRO A 53 8.58 -13.43 0.44
CA PRO A 53 8.91 -13.67 -0.95
C PRO A 53 9.71 -12.48 -1.49
N GLU A 54 10.73 -12.72 -2.30
CA GLU A 54 11.44 -11.61 -2.95
C GLU A 54 10.65 -11.13 -4.18
N VAL A 55 10.96 -9.91 -4.67
CA VAL A 55 10.46 -9.46 -5.96
C VAL A 55 10.92 -10.44 -7.05
N ALA A 56 10.00 -10.96 -7.84
CA ALA A 56 10.28 -11.93 -8.89
C ALA A 56 11.15 -11.29 -9.98
N GLU A 57 12.04 -12.08 -10.58
CA GLU A 57 13.05 -11.62 -11.55
C GLU A 57 12.48 -10.68 -12.64
N PRO A 58 11.33 -10.97 -13.29
CA PRO A 58 10.78 -10.08 -14.32
C PRO A 58 10.45 -8.67 -13.83
N PHE A 59 10.15 -8.50 -12.53
CA PHE A 59 9.66 -7.25 -11.96
C PHE A 59 10.71 -6.48 -11.15
N ARG A 60 11.91 -7.05 -10.93
CA ARG A 60 12.92 -6.46 -10.02
C ARG A 60 13.32 -5.05 -10.44
N ASP A 61 13.68 -4.89 -11.71
CA ASP A 61 14.15 -3.60 -12.24
C ASP A 61 13.03 -2.55 -12.21
N TYR A 62 11.84 -2.93 -12.68
CA TYR A 62 10.67 -2.05 -12.64
C TYR A 62 10.34 -1.60 -11.21
N TYR A 63 10.32 -2.54 -10.25
CA TYR A 63 10.02 -2.24 -8.85
C TYR A 63 11.09 -1.34 -8.21
N ALA A 64 12.37 -1.57 -8.51
CA ALA A 64 13.47 -0.77 -7.99
C ALA A 64 13.49 0.67 -8.56
N GLN A 65 13.15 0.83 -9.84
CA GLN A 65 13.25 2.13 -10.54
C GLN A 65 12.09 3.08 -10.23
N HIS A 66 10.90 2.57 -9.88
CA HIS A 66 9.66 3.37 -9.77
C HIS A 66 9.09 3.43 -8.36
N GLU A 67 9.97 3.56 -7.35
CA GLU A 67 9.59 3.59 -5.93
C GLU A 67 8.63 2.45 -5.53
N GLY A 68 8.86 1.22 -6.01
CA GLY A 68 7.94 0.09 -5.84
C GLY A 68 7.56 -0.18 -4.38
N ILE A 69 8.48 0.02 -3.44
CA ILE A 69 8.18 -0.10 -2.01
C ILE A 69 7.13 0.90 -1.53
N ARG A 70 7.16 2.13 -2.05
CA ARG A 70 6.18 3.17 -1.73
C ARG A 70 4.83 2.87 -2.37
N VAL A 71 4.86 2.54 -3.66
CA VAL A 71 3.67 2.40 -4.50
C VAL A 71 2.96 1.08 -4.22
N LEU A 72 3.67 -0.04 -4.10
CA LEU A 72 3.13 -1.39 -4.00
C LEU A 72 3.30 -2.04 -2.63
N GLY A 73 4.25 -1.57 -1.81
CA GLY A 73 4.60 -2.24 -0.56
C GLY A 73 5.39 -3.53 -0.80
N TYR A 74 5.55 -4.35 0.24
CA TYR A 74 6.33 -5.58 0.15
C TYR A 74 5.66 -6.62 -0.75
N PRO A 75 6.43 -7.47 -1.47
CA PRO A 75 5.91 -8.68 -2.10
C PRO A 75 5.27 -9.61 -1.05
N ILE A 76 4.12 -10.19 -1.40
CA ILE A 76 3.35 -11.11 -0.53
C ILE A 76 3.01 -12.44 -1.22
N SER A 77 3.51 -12.64 -2.44
CA SER A 77 3.45 -13.93 -3.14
C SER A 77 4.74 -14.20 -3.91
N ASP A 78 4.98 -15.46 -4.25
CA ASP A 78 5.87 -15.82 -5.35
C ASP A 78 5.29 -15.39 -6.70
N LEU A 79 5.98 -15.68 -7.81
CA LEU A 79 5.46 -15.51 -9.17
C LEU A 79 4.29 -16.47 -9.41
N ARG A 80 3.19 -15.97 -9.94
CA ARG A 80 1.95 -16.71 -10.22
C ARG A 80 1.41 -16.33 -11.59
N GLU A 81 0.35 -17.01 -12.00
CA GLU A 81 -0.46 -16.57 -13.14
C GLU A 81 -1.73 -15.86 -12.64
N ALA A 82 -2.10 -14.74 -13.27
CA ALA A 82 -3.36 -14.05 -13.06
C ALA A 82 -3.90 -13.56 -14.41
N GLY A 83 -5.10 -13.99 -14.79
CA GLY A 83 -5.72 -13.58 -16.07
C GLY A 83 -4.90 -13.95 -17.32
N GLY A 84 -4.08 -15.01 -17.26
CA GLY A 84 -3.18 -15.41 -18.36
C GLY A 84 -1.86 -14.64 -18.41
N TYR A 85 -1.56 -13.81 -17.41
CA TYR A 85 -0.30 -13.07 -17.29
C TYR A 85 0.54 -13.60 -16.14
N ALA A 86 1.86 -13.63 -16.33
CA ALA A 86 2.78 -13.79 -15.21
C ALA A 86 2.61 -12.58 -14.28
N ALA A 87 2.43 -12.82 -13.00
CA ALA A 87 2.04 -11.79 -12.04
C ALA A 87 2.60 -12.06 -10.64
N GLN A 88 2.81 -11.00 -9.88
CA GLN A 88 3.18 -11.07 -8.46
C GLN A 88 2.35 -10.09 -7.64
N TYR A 89 1.87 -10.55 -6.49
CA TYR A 89 1.11 -9.74 -5.55
C TYR A 89 2.04 -9.07 -4.54
N PHE A 90 1.70 -7.83 -4.23
CA PHE A 90 2.32 -6.96 -3.25
C PHE A 90 1.22 -6.47 -2.28
N GLU A 91 1.59 -5.87 -1.15
CA GLU A 91 0.61 -5.39 -0.15
C GLU A 91 -0.49 -4.53 -0.78
N LYS A 92 -0.13 -3.58 -1.66
CA LYS A 92 -1.03 -2.56 -2.23
C LYS A 92 -1.46 -2.83 -3.67
N GLY A 93 -1.10 -3.97 -4.26
CA GLY A 93 -1.42 -4.24 -5.66
C GLY A 93 -0.87 -5.54 -6.21
N ARG A 94 -0.95 -5.70 -7.54
CA ARG A 94 -0.37 -6.80 -8.30
C ARG A 94 0.33 -6.21 -9.52
N ILE A 95 1.56 -6.65 -9.82
CA ILE A 95 2.22 -6.37 -11.11
C ILE A 95 1.92 -7.54 -12.05
N GLU A 96 1.62 -7.24 -13.31
CA GLU A 96 1.42 -8.19 -14.41
C GLU A 96 2.39 -7.90 -15.55
N ASP A 97 2.91 -8.95 -16.19
CA ASP A 97 3.79 -8.88 -17.35
C ASP A 97 2.98 -8.89 -18.65
N HIS A 98 2.86 -7.72 -19.28
CA HIS A 98 2.12 -7.49 -20.53
C HIS A 98 3.02 -7.38 -21.76
N ARG A 99 4.32 -7.68 -21.66
CA ARG A 99 5.29 -7.58 -22.78
C ARG A 99 4.90 -8.39 -24.02
N ARG A 100 4.04 -9.40 -23.88
CA ARG A 100 3.52 -10.18 -25.01
C ARG A 100 2.47 -9.44 -25.85
N ASP A 101 1.82 -8.43 -25.27
CA ASP A 101 0.68 -7.72 -25.87
C ASP A 101 1.02 -6.28 -26.29
N THR A 102 2.19 -5.78 -25.90
CA THR A 102 2.67 -4.43 -26.27
C THR A 102 4.17 -4.41 -26.53
N ALA A 103 4.59 -3.57 -27.48
CA ALA A 103 5.99 -3.24 -27.73
C ALA A 103 6.44 -1.96 -26.99
N ASP A 104 5.51 -1.23 -26.35
CA ASP A 104 5.84 -0.04 -25.57
C ASP A 104 6.42 -0.46 -24.21
N PRO A 105 7.69 -0.11 -23.90
CA PRO A 105 8.30 -0.46 -22.62
C PRO A 105 7.61 0.19 -21.42
N GLY A 106 6.91 1.32 -21.59
CA GLY A 106 6.13 1.96 -20.55
C GLY A 106 4.88 1.16 -20.14
N TRP A 107 4.40 0.26 -21.01
CA TRP A 107 3.22 -0.58 -20.79
C TRP A 107 3.57 -2.06 -20.61
N ALA A 108 4.86 -2.40 -20.59
CA ALA A 108 5.36 -3.75 -20.37
C ALA A 108 4.87 -4.36 -19.04
N PHE A 109 4.72 -3.52 -18.01
CA PHE A 109 4.24 -3.94 -16.70
C PHE A 109 3.03 -3.11 -16.29
N MET A 110 1.93 -3.79 -15.96
CA MET A 110 0.68 -3.15 -15.56
C MET A 110 0.33 -3.50 -14.13
N PHE A 111 -0.33 -2.57 -13.43
CA PHE A 111 -1.03 -2.95 -12.21
C PHE A 111 -2.34 -3.66 -12.55
N GLY A 112 -2.59 -4.79 -11.88
CA GLY A 112 -3.83 -5.52 -12.04
C GLY A 112 -5.04 -4.68 -11.63
N ARG A 113 -6.19 -4.91 -12.27
CA ARG A 113 -7.48 -4.23 -11.98
C ARG A 113 -8.11 -4.79 -10.70
N LEU A 114 -7.33 -4.86 -9.62
CA LEU A 114 -7.73 -5.54 -8.38
C LEU A 114 -8.96 -4.93 -7.71
N THR A 115 -9.16 -3.61 -7.82
CA THR A 115 -10.38 -2.98 -7.28
C THR A 115 -11.62 -3.49 -8.00
N ASP A 116 -11.56 -3.57 -9.33
CA ASP A 116 -12.64 -4.09 -10.17
C ASP A 116 -12.93 -5.56 -9.84
N GLU A 117 -11.88 -6.39 -9.76
CA GLU A 117 -11.99 -7.79 -9.36
C GLU A 117 -12.61 -7.96 -7.97
N LEU A 118 -12.19 -7.17 -6.99
CA LEU A 118 -12.67 -7.27 -5.61
C LEU A 118 -14.11 -6.77 -5.47
N ILE A 119 -14.48 -5.70 -6.18
CA ILE A 119 -15.86 -5.23 -6.31
C ILE A 119 -16.74 -6.32 -6.93
N ALA A 120 -16.29 -6.95 -8.02
CA ALA A 120 -17.03 -8.00 -8.72
C ALA A 120 -17.19 -9.27 -7.87
N ARG A 121 -16.18 -9.63 -7.06
CA ARG A 121 -16.26 -10.74 -6.09
C ARG A 121 -17.21 -10.45 -4.94
N GLY A 122 -17.54 -9.19 -4.69
CA GLY A 122 -18.80 -8.78 -4.06
C GLY A 122 -19.07 -9.28 -2.64
N ALA A 123 -18.05 -9.51 -1.80
CA ALA A 123 -18.24 -9.93 -0.41
C ALA A 123 -17.97 -8.79 0.57
N GLY A 124 -18.58 -8.84 1.77
CA GLY A 124 -18.42 -7.87 2.86
C GLY A 124 -17.02 -7.72 3.46
N SER A 125 -15.97 -8.17 2.75
CA SER A 125 -14.58 -7.96 3.13
C SER A 125 -14.28 -6.47 3.17
N ALA A 126 -13.61 -6.07 4.24
CA ALA A 126 -13.14 -4.71 4.44
C ALA A 126 -12.03 -4.36 3.44
N VAL A 127 -12.08 -3.14 2.92
CA VAL A 127 -10.96 -2.53 2.19
C VAL A 127 -9.88 -2.21 3.21
N SER A 128 -8.71 -2.84 3.11
CA SER A 128 -7.55 -2.56 3.98
C SER A 128 -7.87 -2.58 5.48
N GLY A 129 -8.79 -3.46 5.91
CA GLY A 129 -9.23 -3.54 7.32
C GLY A 129 -10.03 -2.33 7.82
N THR A 130 -10.51 -1.46 6.93
CA THR A 130 -11.38 -0.33 7.28
C THR A 130 -12.84 -0.77 7.49
N ASN A 131 -13.72 0.17 7.83
CA ASN A 131 -15.16 -0.05 7.87
C ASN A 131 -15.84 -0.01 6.49
N VAL A 132 -15.11 0.35 5.43
CA VAL A 132 -15.59 0.32 4.04
C VAL A 132 -15.40 -1.07 3.50
N THR A 133 -16.42 -1.63 2.84
CA THR A 133 -16.34 -2.95 2.21
C THR A 133 -16.37 -2.85 0.69
N TYR A 134 -15.85 -3.87 0.00
CA TYR A 134 -15.98 -3.95 -1.45
C TYR A 134 -17.44 -3.98 -1.92
N GLY A 135 -18.36 -4.53 -1.12
CA GLY A 135 -19.79 -4.44 -1.38
C GLY A 135 -20.36 -3.01 -1.32
N THR A 136 -19.88 -2.19 -0.38
CA THR A 136 -20.26 -0.75 -0.34
C THR A 136 -19.67 0.01 -1.53
N LEU A 137 -18.45 -0.32 -1.95
CA LEU A 137 -17.85 0.27 -3.15
C LEU A 137 -18.57 -0.15 -4.43
N ALA A 138 -19.03 -1.41 -4.53
CA ALA A 138 -19.85 -1.88 -5.64
C ALA A 138 -21.12 -1.04 -5.80
N THR A 139 -21.79 -0.74 -4.68
CA THR A 139 -22.98 0.14 -4.67
C THR A 139 -22.63 1.57 -5.07
N ALA A 140 -21.46 2.07 -4.67
CA ALA A 140 -20.98 3.41 -5.04
C ALA A 140 -20.53 3.50 -6.51
N ALA A 141 -20.17 2.37 -7.13
CA ALA A 141 -19.73 2.29 -8.52
C ALA A 141 -20.86 2.10 -9.54
N ASP A 142 -22.11 2.07 -9.08
CA ASP A 142 -23.29 1.97 -9.93
C ASP A 142 -23.27 3.06 -11.03
N PRO A 143 -23.41 2.71 -12.32
CA PRO A 143 -23.34 3.67 -13.41
C PRO A 143 -24.32 4.85 -13.30
N SER A 144 -25.45 4.68 -12.61
CA SER A 144 -26.42 5.76 -12.36
C SER A 144 -25.90 6.86 -11.43
N ARG A 145 -24.82 6.60 -10.68
CA ARG A 145 -24.15 7.59 -9.82
C ARG A 145 -23.17 8.48 -10.58
N ARG A 146 -22.83 8.15 -11.82
CA ARG A 146 -21.89 8.95 -12.62
C ARG A 146 -22.48 10.33 -12.92
N LEU A 147 -21.65 11.35 -12.78
CA LEU A 147 -22.00 12.71 -13.09
C LEU A 147 -22.05 12.91 -14.60
N ALA A 148 -23.01 13.69 -15.08
CA ALA A 148 -23.02 14.14 -16.46
C ALA A 148 -21.74 14.94 -16.78
N ALA A 149 -21.26 14.82 -18.01
CA ALA A 149 -20.11 15.60 -18.45
C ALA A 149 -20.39 17.11 -18.35
N PRO A 150 -19.37 17.94 -18.00
CA PRO A 150 -19.51 19.40 -18.01
C PRO A 150 -20.00 19.93 -19.36
N ALA A 151 -20.71 21.06 -19.34
CA ALA A 151 -21.19 21.70 -20.56
C ALA A 151 -20.03 22.01 -21.51
N GLY A 152 -20.14 21.59 -22.77
CA GLY A 152 -19.10 21.78 -23.79
C GLY A 152 -17.92 20.81 -23.70
N PHE A 153 -17.98 19.78 -22.86
CA PHE A 153 -16.91 18.79 -22.74
C PHE A 153 -16.74 17.98 -24.05
N ALA A 154 -15.56 18.06 -24.65
CA ALA A 154 -15.22 17.43 -25.94
C ALA A 154 -14.34 16.18 -25.80
N GLY A 155 -13.95 15.81 -24.58
CA GLY A 155 -13.08 14.67 -24.27
C GLY A 155 -11.87 15.06 -23.42
N GLY A 156 -11.06 14.08 -23.03
CA GLY A 156 -9.94 14.26 -22.12
C GLY A 156 -10.37 14.29 -20.65
N THR A 157 -9.88 15.27 -19.90
CA THR A 157 -10.31 15.57 -18.53
C THR A 157 -10.72 17.04 -18.46
N ALA A 158 -11.46 17.44 -17.42
CA ALA A 158 -11.86 18.83 -17.26
C ALA A 158 -11.79 19.28 -15.79
N GLY A 159 -11.04 20.35 -15.54
CA GLY A 159 -11.05 21.02 -14.25
C GLY A 159 -12.44 21.56 -13.91
N VAL A 160 -12.93 21.20 -12.72
CA VAL A 160 -14.18 21.66 -12.14
C VAL A 160 -13.95 22.17 -10.72
N ARG A 161 -14.93 22.85 -10.12
CA ARG A 161 -14.79 23.45 -8.78
C ARG A 161 -14.31 22.46 -7.70
N ALA A 162 -14.72 21.19 -7.80
CA ALA A 162 -14.43 20.17 -6.80
C ALA A 162 -13.18 19.32 -7.11
N GLY A 163 -12.52 19.52 -8.26
CA GLY A 163 -11.40 18.69 -8.69
C GLY A 163 -11.34 18.52 -10.20
N GLU A 164 -10.90 17.36 -10.66
CA GLU A 164 -10.81 17.00 -12.07
C GLU A 164 -11.97 16.07 -12.45
N PHE A 165 -12.80 16.45 -13.41
CA PHE A 165 -13.78 15.54 -14.03
C PHE A 165 -13.08 14.61 -15.00
N ILE A 166 -13.34 13.31 -14.84
CA ILE A 166 -12.82 12.25 -15.71
C ILE A 166 -14.01 11.42 -16.21
N PRO A 167 -14.25 11.34 -17.54
CA PRO A 167 -15.29 10.47 -18.09
C PRO A 167 -14.94 9.00 -17.82
N TYR A 168 -15.95 8.17 -17.53
CA TYR A 168 -15.75 6.72 -17.42
C TYR A 168 -15.71 6.09 -18.82
N ASP A 169 -14.65 6.41 -19.57
CA ASP A 169 -14.40 5.92 -20.92
C ASP A 169 -12.89 5.79 -21.12
N ALA A 170 -12.41 4.60 -21.54
CA ALA A 170 -10.99 4.31 -21.68
C ALA A 170 -10.28 5.15 -22.75
N PHE A 171 -11.04 5.78 -23.67
CA PHE A 171 -10.51 6.70 -24.68
C PHE A 171 -10.77 8.17 -24.31
N LEU A 172 -11.24 8.42 -23.09
CA LEU A 172 -11.61 9.74 -22.57
C LEU A 172 -12.58 10.50 -23.48
N ARG A 173 -13.49 9.78 -24.15
CA ARG A 173 -14.54 10.40 -24.96
C ARG A 173 -15.60 11.05 -24.07
N PRO A 174 -16.41 11.98 -24.60
CA PRO A 174 -17.55 12.53 -23.86
C PRO A 174 -18.49 11.43 -23.36
N ALA A 175 -18.52 11.24 -22.03
CA ALA A 175 -19.35 10.28 -21.33
C ALA A 175 -19.57 10.74 -19.88
N PRO A 176 -20.59 10.22 -19.18
CA PRO A 176 -20.68 10.38 -17.73
C PRO A 176 -19.44 9.86 -17.01
N GLY A 177 -19.09 10.47 -15.88
CA GLY A 177 -17.84 10.21 -15.18
C GLY A 177 -17.89 10.57 -13.71
N TYR A 178 -16.70 10.75 -13.12
CA TYR A 178 -16.55 11.12 -11.72
C TYR A 178 -15.62 12.31 -11.58
N VAL A 179 -15.73 13.01 -10.45
CA VAL A 179 -14.78 14.06 -10.08
C VAL A 179 -13.74 13.48 -9.12
N VAL A 180 -12.48 13.68 -9.45
CA VAL A 180 -11.32 13.33 -8.62
C VAL A 180 -10.84 14.58 -7.89
N PRO A 181 -10.89 14.63 -6.55
CA PRO A 181 -10.36 15.74 -5.77
C PRO A 181 -8.90 16.05 -6.09
N LEU A 182 -8.51 17.34 -5.99
CA LEU A 182 -7.18 17.82 -6.41
C LEU A 182 -6.01 17.11 -5.72
N HIS A 183 -6.14 16.65 -4.48
CA HIS A 183 -5.08 15.91 -3.79
C HIS A 183 -4.84 14.53 -4.43
N PHE A 184 -5.91 13.83 -4.83
CA PHE A 184 -5.78 12.58 -5.59
C PHE A 184 -5.30 12.85 -7.00
N TRP A 185 -5.84 13.87 -7.69
CA TRP A 185 -5.42 14.22 -9.04
C TRP A 185 -3.91 14.55 -9.10
N SER A 186 -3.41 15.35 -8.15
CA SER A 186 -1.99 15.70 -8.08
C SER A 186 -1.11 14.48 -7.82
N TYR A 187 -1.57 13.55 -6.98
CA TYR A 187 -0.87 12.29 -6.73
C TYR A 187 -0.84 11.41 -7.98
N MET A 188 -1.96 11.22 -8.67
CA MET A 188 -2.08 10.41 -9.87
C MET A 188 -1.17 10.88 -11.01
N GLN A 189 -0.87 12.18 -11.09
CA GLN A 189 0.00 12.75 -12.13
C GLN A 189 1.51 12.64 -11.84
N ARG A 190 1.91 11.99 -10.74
CA ARG A 190 3.32 11.77 -10.39
C ARG A 190 3.97 10.76 -11.33
N THR A 191 4.61 11.23 -12.40
CA THR A 191 5.27 10.37 -13.41
C THR A 191 6.48 9.59 -12.88
N ASP A 192 7.04 10.02 -11.76
CA ASP A 192 8.07 9.29 -11.02
C ASP A 192 7.53 8.07 -10.26
N LEU A 193 6.24 8.08 -9.91
CA LEU A 193 5.54 6.95 -9.30
C LEU A 193 4.74 6.12 -10.33
N PHE A 194 4.27 6.78 -11.39
CA PHE A 194 3.35 6.26 -12.40
C PHE A 194 3.90 6.49 -13.81
N PRO A 195 4.97 5.77 -14.21
CA PRO A 195 5.66 5.98 -15.48
C PRO A 195 4.80 5.63 -16.70
N GLY A 196 3.81 4.74 -16.57
CA GLY A 196 2.86 4.41 -17.64
C GLY A 196 1.78 5.48 -17.84
N GLY A 197 1.72 6.46 -16.92
CA GLY A 197 0.69 7.48 -16.85
C GLY A 197 -0.51 7.03 -16.00
N TRP A 198 -1.23 8.01 -15.44
CA TRP A 198 -2.31 7.74 -14.48
C TRP A 198 -3.39 6.79 -15.01
N LEU A 199 -3.77 6.92 -16.29
CA LEU A 199 -4.81 6.09 -16.89
C LEU A 199 -4.39 4.61 -16.92
N HIS A 200 -3.10 4.36 -17.10
CA HIS A 200 -2.51 3.04 -17.15
C HIS A 200 -2.26 2.47 -15.74
N ASP A 201 -1.62 3.23 -14.86
CA ASP A 201 -1.14 2.71 -13.57
C ASP A 201 -2.20 2.79 -12.46
N ILE A 202 -3.09 3.79 -12.50
CA ILE A 202 -4.17 3.97 -11.52
C ILE A 202 -5.52 3.49 -12.08
N GLY A 203 -5.78 3.77 -13.36
CA GLY A 203 -7.04 3.48 -14.02
C GLY A 203 -8.11 4.56 -13.81
N LEU A 204 -9.26 4.36 -14.45
CA LEU A 204 -10.39 5.28 -14.35
C LEU A 204 -10.96 5.30 -12.92
N PRO A 205 -11.48 6.46 -12.44
CA PRO A 205 -12.21 6.50 -11.19
C PRO A 205 -13.49 5.67 -11.30
N MET A 206 -13.79 4.86 -10.30
CA MET A 206 -14.98 4.00 -10.27
C MET A 206 -16.10 4.55 -9.39
N THR A 207 -15.78 5.47 -8.47
CA THR A 207 -16.74 6.07 -7.53
C THR A 207 -16.53 7.57 -7.42
N ASP A 208 -17.50 8.29 -6.84
CA ASP A 208 -17.22 9.58 -6.21
C ASP A 208 -16.19 9.42 -5.09
N ALA A 209 -15.48 10.50 -4.77
CA ALA A 209 -14.70 10.58 -3.54
C ALA A 209 -15.64 10.81 -2.35
N PHE A 210 -15.42 10.07 -1.26
CA PHE A 210 -16.22 10.18 -0.04
C PHE A 210 -15.33 10.19 1.20
N GLN A 211 -15.90 10.57 2.34
CA GLN A 211 -15.21 10.52 3.63
C GLN A 211 -15.62 9.24 4.37
N THR A 212 -14.67 8.61 5.06
CA THR A 212 -14.93 7.54 6.01
C THR A 212 -14.09 7.71 7.27
N THR A 213 -14.41 6.95 8.30
CA THR A 213 -13.72 6.99 9.58
C THR A 213 -12.98 5.67 9.81
N VAL A 214 -11.68 5.77 10.11
CA VAL A 214 -10.80 4.63 10.38
C VAL A 214 -10.14 4.77 11.75
N VAL A 215 -9.65 3.67 12.30
CA VAL A 215 -8.79 3.68 13.49
C VAL A 215 -7.34 3.54 13.04
N LYS A 216 -6.50 4.54 13.34
CA LYS A 216 -5.06 4.53 13.04
C LYS A 216 -4.30 4.77 14.33
N ASN A 217 -3.44 3.83 14.74
CA ASN A 217 -2.69 3.87 16.00
C ASN A 217 -3.57 4.09 17.25
N GLY A 218 -4.77 3.48 17.27
CA GLY A 218 -5.73 3.63 18.37
C GLY A 218 -6.55 4.94 18.33
N GLU A 219 -6.32 5.80 17.35
CA GLU A 219 -7.05 7.06 17.19
C GLU A 219 -8.06 7.00 16.04
N LEU A 220 -9.26 7.53 16.28
CA LEU A 220 -10.28 7.69 15.25
C LEU A 220 -9.92 8.86 14.30
N ARG A 221 -9.79 8.59 13.01
CA ARG A 221 -9.44 9.59 11.98
C ARG A 221 -10.45 9.55 10.85
N THR A 222 -10.86 10.73 10.39
CA THR A 222 -11.65 10.90 9.17
C THR A 222 -10.71 11.06 7.98
N ILE A 223 -10.91 10.23 6.96
CA ILE A 223 -10.08 10.17 5.76
C ILE A 223 -10.96 10.28 4.51
N GLY A 224 -10.42 10.84 3.44
CA GLY A 224 -10.98 10.73 2.09
C GLY A 224 -10.67 9.36 1.49
N MET A 225 -11.57 8.85 0.66
CA MET A 225 -11.39 7.60 -0.09
C MET A 225 -12.01 7.73 -1.48
N GLN A 226 -11.34 7.19 -2.51
CA GLN A 226 -11.90 7.04 -3.84
C GLN A 226 -11.36 5.75 -4.50
N ALA A 227 -12.25 4.99 -5.12
CA ALA A 227 -11.89 3.77 -5.84
C ALA A 227 -11.57 4.07 -7.30
N PHE A 228 -10.52 3.43 -7.80
CA PHE A 228 -10.07 3.42 -9.19
C PHE A 228 -9.89 1.97 -9.64
N GLU A 229 -9.86 1.69 -10.94
CA GLU A 229 -9.80 0.30 -11.45
C GLU A 229 -8.66 -0.53 -10.85
N ARG A 230 -7.49 0.08 -10.62
CA ARG A 230 -6.26 -0.62 -10.20
C ARG A 230 -5.81 -0.30 -8.77
N THR A 231 -6.50 0.62 -8.09
CA THR A 231 -6.21 0.94 -6.70
C THR A 231 -7.36 1.65 -6.00
N ILE A 232 -7.29 1.73 -4.67
CA ILE A 232 -8.13 2.62 -3.88
C ILE A 232 -7.19 3.65 -3.26
N LEU A 233 -7.43 4.94 -3.52
CA LEU A 233 -6.67 6.01 -2.90
C LEU A 233 -7.34 6.47 -1.61
N THR A 234 -6.53 6.72 -0.59
CA THR A 234 -6.96 7.32 0.68
C THR A 234 -6.23 8.62 0.91
N TYR A 235 -6.90 9.59 1.52
CA TYR A 235 -6.33 10.87 1.89
C TYR A 235 -6.53 11.13 3.37
N ASP A 236 -5.44 11.32 4.11
CA ASP A 236 -5.47 11.67 5.52
C ASP A 236 -4.68 12.96 5.78
N PRO A 237 -5.35 14.09 6.05
CA PRO A 237 -4.69 15.39 6.19
C PRO A 237 -3.74 15.46 7.39
N ARG A 238 -3.86 14.54 8.35
CA ARG A 238 -2.99 14.54 9.54
C ARG A 238 -1.73 13.68 9.35
N ASN A 239 -1.57 13.02 8.20
CA ASN A 239 -0.30 12.39 7.83
C ASN A 239 0.73 13.47 7.43
N PRO A 240 2.04 13.18 7.49
CA PRO A 240 3.05 14.06 6.90
C PRO A 240 2.78 14.31 5.42
N GLY A 241 3.17 15.48 4.89
CA GLY A 241 2.79 15.96 3.55
C GLY A 241 2.93 14.91 2.43
N ASP A 242 4.09 14.29 2.31
CA ASP A 242 4.39 13.30 1.25
C ASP A 242 3.64 11.96 1.39
N TRP A 243 2.94 11.77 2.53
CA TRP A 243 2.20 10.57 2.91
C TRP A 243 0.72 10.86 3.15
N GLN A 244 0.24 12.05 2.79
CA GLN A 244 -1.18 12.37 2.93
C GLN A 244 -2.05 11.55 1.98
N VAL A 245 -1.55 11.17 0.80
CA VAL A 245 -2.22 10.23 -0.10
C VAL A 245 -1.52 8.88 -0.05
N GLU A 246 -2.29 7.82 0.17
CA GLU A 246 -1.79 6.45 0.21
C GLU A 246 -2.66 5.54 -0.69
N ARG A 247 -2.09 4.42 -1.15
CA ARG A 247 -2.83 3.35 -1.82
C ARG A 247 -3.28 2.32 -0.78
N GLY A 248 -4.52 1.83 -0.92
CA GLY A 248 -5.04 0.75 -0.09
C GLY A 248 -4.28 -0.56 -0.29
N ASN A 249 -4.27 -1.41 0.74
CA ASN A 249 -3.64 -2.73 0.77
C ASN A 249 -4.45 -3.78 -0.03
N ILE A 250 -4.85 -3.44 -1.25
CA ILE A 250 -5.80 -4.24 -2.03
C ILE A 250 -5.19 -5.53 -2.59
N GLY A 251 -3.86 -5.64 -2.65
CA GLY A 251 -3.19 -6.88 -3.01
C GLY A 251 -3.27 -7.90 -1.88
N THR A 252 -3.11 -7.45 -0.63
CA THR A 252 -3.40 -8.26 0.57
C THR A 252 -4.86 -8.68 0.59
N ASP A 253 -5.80 -7.75 0.35
CA ASP A 253 -7.23 -8.05 0.32
C ASP A 253 -7.55 -9.10 -0.77
N ALA A 254 -6.92 -9.01 -1.95
CA ALA A 254 -7.10 -9.96 -3.06
C ALA A 254 -6.63 -11.38 -2.75
N LEU A 255 -5.56 -11.54 -1.97
CA LEU A 255 -5.09 -12.86 -1.54
C LEU A 255 -5.88 -13.43 -0.37
N GLN A 256 -6.44 -12.58 0.50
CA GLN A 256 -7.28 -12.99 1.62
C GLN A 256 -8.71 -13.34 1.19
N ALA A 257 -9.21 -12.68 0.13
CA ALA A 257 -10.48 -13.05 -0.48
C ALA A 257 -10.39 -14.51 -0.96
N GLN A 258 -11.21 -15.39 -0.37
CA GLN A 258 -11.29 -16.78 -0.82
C GLN A 258 -11.53 -16.79 -2.34
N PRO A 259 -10.86 -17.66 -3.11
CA PRO A 259 -11.19 -17.83 -4.51
C PRO A 259 -12.67 -18.22 -4.58
N VAL A 260 -13.51 -17.37 -5.18
CA VAL A 260 -14.78 -17.86 -5.70
C VAL A 260 -14.37 -18.78 -6.86
N PRO A 261 -14.69 -20.08 -6.85
CA PRO A 261 -14.57 -20.87 -8.05
C PRO A 261 -15.47 -20.19 -9.07
N VAL A 262 -14.90 -19.45 -10.01
CA VAL A 262 -15.63 -19.07 -11.21
C VAL A 262 -15.79 -20.40 -11.95
N PRO A 263 -17.01 -20.96 -12.08
CA PRO A 263 -17.17 -22.11 -12.95
C PRO A 263 -16.68 -21.65 -14.31
N ALA A 264 -15.68 -22.33 -14.87
CA ALA A 264 -15.41 -22.17 -16.29
C ALA A 264 -16.70 -22.55 -16.99
N GLY A 265 -17.44 -21.56 -17.48
CA GLY A 265 -18.51 -21.82 -18.44
C GLY A 265 -17.90 -22.66 -19.58
N PRO A 266 -18.69 -23.53 -20.23
CA PRO A 266 -18.19 -24.28 -21.37
C PRO A 266 -17.50 -23.33 -22.35
N ILE A 267 -16.30 -23.68 -22.82
CA ILE A 267 -15.61 -22.94 -23.86
C ILE A 267 -16.51 -22.97 -25.09
N VAL A 268 -17.19 -21.86 -25.35
CA VAL A 268 -17.89 -21.63 -26.60
C VAL A 268 -16.80 -21.22 -27.60
N LEU A 269 -16.40 -22.16 -28.46
CA LEU A 269 -15.57 -21.84 -29.62
C LEU A 269 -16.42 -20.98 -30.57
N PRO A 270 -16.09 -19.70 -30.81
CA PRO A 270 -16.88 -18.87 -31.70
C PRO A 270 -16.86 -19.46 -33.11
N GLN A 271 -18.00 -19.43 -33.80
CA GLN A 271 -18.04 -19.81 -35.21
C GLN A 271 -17.30 -18.76 -36.04
N SER A 272 -16.75 -19.17 -37.19
CA SER A 272 -16.00 -18.27 -38.08
C SER A 272 -16.85 -17.02 -38.42
N GLY A 273 -16.41 -15.86 -37.97
CA GLY A 273 -17.08 -14.57 -38.19
C GLY A 273 -17.91 -14.03 -37.01
N GLU A 274 -17.99 -14.75 -35.89
CA GLU A 274 -18.71 -14.30 -34.69
C GLU A 274 -17.87 -13.29 -33.89
N ARG A 275 -18.46 -12.14 -33.52
CA ARG A 275 -17.79 -11.17 -32.64
C ARG A 275 -17.90 -11.62 -31.21
N VAL A 276 -16.76 -12.00 -30.62
CA VAL A 276 -16.65 -12.24 -29.18
C VAL A 276 -16.62 -10.88 -28.47
N PRO A 277 -17.62 -10.55 -27.63
CA PRO A 277 -17.47 -9.43 -26.72
C PRO A 277 -16.42 -9.82 -25.68
N LEU A 278 -15.29 -9.12 -25.67
CA LEU A 278 -14.38 -9.15 -24.53
C LEU A 278 -15.14 -8.60 -23.33
N PRO A 279 -15.05 -9.22 -22.14
CA PRO A 279 -15.55 -8.59 -20.92
C PRO A 279 -14.82 -7.25 -20.76
N LEU A 280 -15.60 -6.16 -20.79
CA LEU A 280 -15.13 -4.80 -20.48
C LEU A 280 -14.77 -4.69 -18.99
#